data_AF-A0A351SX82-F1
#
_entry.id   AF-A0A351SX82-F1
#
_cell.length_a   1.000
_cell.length_b   1.000
_cell.length_c   1.000
_cell.angle_alpha   90.00
_cell.angle_beta   90.00
_cell.angle_gamma   90.00
#
_symmetry.space_group_name_H-M   'P 1'
#
loop_
_entity.id
_entity.type
_entity.pdbx_description
1 polymer ?
#
loop_
_entity_poly.entity_id
_entity_poly.type
_entity_poly.pdbx_seq_one_letter_code
_entity_poly.pdbx_strand_id
1 'polypeptide(L)' 'FLLEGLGGVRELNLPDGIHPTAKGHEIVAANVWKVLELVLS' A
#
# COMPACT_ATOMS: atom_id res chain seq x y z
N PHE A 1 -3.97 6.84 -3.82
CA PHE A 1 -2.59 7.34 -3.82
C PHE A 1 -1.60 6.50 -3.00
N LEU A 2 -1.48 6.56 -1.65
CA LEU A 2 -0.55 5.63 -0.93
C LEU A 2 -1.22 4.29 -0.59
N LEU A 3 -2.36 4.36 0.08
CA LEU A 3 -3.13 3.21 0.58
C LEU A 3 -4.27 2.82 -0.38
N GLU A 4 -4.12 3.15 -1.66
CA GLU A 4 -5.14 2.85 -2.67
C GLU A 4 -5.30 1.35 -2.86
N GLY A 5 -6.55 0.87 -2.77
CA GLY A 5 -6.86 -0.56 -2.81
C GLY A 5 -6.59 -1.30 -1.49
N LEU A 6 -6.15 -0.61 -0.42
CA LEU A 6 -5.93 -1.22 0.89
C LEU A 6 -7.04 -0.93 1.91
N GLY A 7 -7.61 0.29 1.90
CA GLY A 7 -8.56 0.71 2.93
C GLY A 7 -9.77 -0.22 3.04
N GLY A 8 -10.02 -0.75 4.25
CA GLY A 8 -11.16 -1.62 4.53
C GLY A 8 -11.03 -3.07 4.03
N VAL A 9 -9.92 -3.44 3.38
CA VAL A 9 -9.68 -4.82 2.93
C VAL A 9 -9.04 -5.61 4.06
N ARG A 10 -9.82 -6.46 4.74
CA ARG A 10 -9.40 -7.19 5.94
C ARG A 10 -8.11 -8.02 5.75
N GLU A 11 -7.89 -8.59 4.58
CA GLU A 11 -6.69 -9.39 4.29
C GLU A 11 -5.41 -8.55 4.12
N LEU A 12 -5.56 -7.26 3.83
CA LEU A 12 -4.46 -6.34 3.57
C LEU A 12 -4.14 -5.46 4.79
N ASN A 13 -4.93 -5.55 5.87
CA ASN A 13 -4.75 -4.78 7.09
C ASN A 13 -4.66 -5.69 8.32
N LEU A 14 -3.94 -5.21 9.34
CA LEU A 14 -3.93 -5.77 10.69
C LEU A 14 -5.32 -5.65 11.33
N PRO A 15 -5.57 -6.29 12.49
CA PRO A 15 -6.88 -6.25 13.15
C PRO A 15 -7.39 -4.84 13.50
N ASP A 16 -6.51 -3.84 13.58
CA ASP A 16 -6.89 -2.44 13.77
C ASP A 16 -7.52 -1.78 12.52
N GLY A 17 -7.45 -2.45 11.36
CA GLY A 17 -8.05 -2.01 10.12
C GLY A 17 -7.35 -0.84 9.42
N ILE A 18 -6.21 -0.35 9.93
CA ILE A 18 -5.50 0.81 9.37
C ILE A 18 -4.02 0.55 9.08
N HIS A 19 -3.40 -0.42 9.75
CA HIS A 19 -2.01 -0.79 9.49
C HIS A 19 -1.95 -1.93 8.46
N PRO A 20 -1.11 -1.86 7.42
CA PRO A 20 -1.03 -2.93 6.43
C PRO A 20 -0.44 -4.24 6.98
N THR A 21 -0.87 -5.38 6.43
CA THR A 21 -0.15 -6.66 6.57
C THR A 21 1.12 -6.65 5.70
N ALA A 22 1.93 -7.71 5.76
CA ALA A 22 3.06 -7.88 4.82
C ALA A 22 2.60 -7.80 3.35
N LYS A 23 1.50 -8.47 3.01
CA LYS A 23 0.87 -8.39 1.67
C LYS A 23 0.36 -6.97 1.36
N GLY A 24 -0.19 -6.27 2.36
CA GLY A 24 -0.56 -4.87 2.20
C GLY A 24 0.66 -3.99 1.88
N HIS A 25 1.78 -4.19 2.56
CA HIS A 25 3.01 -3.45 2.32
C HIS A 25 3.58 -3.63 0.90
N GLU A 26 3.44 -4.80 0.29
CA GLU A 26 3.82 -5.01 -1.13
C GLU A 26 3.06 -4.07 -2.07
N ILE A 27 1.76 -3.89 -1.83
CA ILE A 27 0.90 -2.98 -2.62
C ILE A 27 1.28 -1.53 -2.35
N VAL A 28 1.54 -1.16 -1.09
CA VAL A 28 2.02 0.19 -0.74
C VAL A 28 3.32 0.49 -1.47
N ALA A 29 4.28 -0.43 -1.47
CA ALA A 29 5.56 -0.26 -2.17
C ALA A 29 5.35 -0.07 -3.67
N ALA A 30 4.48 -0.88 -4.31
CA ALA A 30 4.14 -0.73 -5.72
C ALA A 30 3.48 0.63 -6.02
N ASN A 31 2.59 1.11 -5.16
CA ASN A 31 1.95 2.42 -5.30
C ASN A 31 2.96 3.57 -5.19
N VAL A 32 3.89 3.50 -4.23
CA VAL A 32 4.97 4.48 -4.06
C VAL A 32 5.92 4.47 -5.25
N TRP A 33 6.31 3.28 -5.72
CA TRP A 33 7.26 3.14 -6.82
C TRP A 33 6.78 3.81 -8.10
N LYS A 34 5.48 3.69 -8.44
CA LYS A 34 4.89 4.37 -9.61
C LYS A 34 5.10 5.89 -9.61
N VAL A 35 5.17 6.51 -8.42
CA VAL A 35 5.40 7.94 -8.29
C VAL A 35 6.90 8.24 -8.32
N LEU A 36 7.70 7.45 -7.60
CA LEU A 36 9.14 7.65 -7.53
C LEU A 36 9.81 7.45 -8.89
N GLU A 37 9.35 6.49 -9.69
CA GLU A 37 9.84 6.24 -11.04
C GLU A 37 9.77 7.51 -11.89
N LEU A 38 8.65 8.24 -11.88
CA LEU A 38 8.46 9.50 -12.61
C LEU A 38 9.39 10.63 -12.17
N VAL A 39 9.90 10.57 -10.93
CA VAL A 39 10.78 11.61 -10.36
C VAL A 39 12.25 11.26 -10.56
N LEU A 40 12.58 9.97 -10.59
CA LEU A 40 13.96 9.47 -10.65
C LEU A 40 14.43 9.11 -12.06
N SER A 41 13.52 8.99 -13.04
CA SER A 41 13.82 8.77 -14.47
C SER A 41 13.92 10.06 -15.26
#